data_AF-A0A4W6FH69-F1
#
_entry.id   AF-A0A4W6FH69-F1
#
_cell.length_a   1.000
_cell.length_b   1.000
_cell.length_c   1.000
_cell.angle_alpha   90.00
_cell.angle_beta   90.00
_cell.angle_gamma   90.00
#
_symmetry.space_group_name_H-M   'P 1'
#
loop_
_entity.id
_entity.type
_entity.pdbx_description
1 polymer ?
#
loop_
_entity_poly.entity_id
_entity_poly.type
_entity_poly.pdbx_seq_one_letter_code
_entity_poly.pdbx_strand_id
1 'polypeptide(L)'
;MTADVAVSLSLLAGIVGLSDATRRVLTKTLAGSRLSVYAVELVSTFQLCCCTHELKLLSEVGGIEPRLALTLTYLASVVHGLTFSGAIGNPSGALEHAYHARISGGCALRRIACQFAAAAAARAAVPVIWGIGLSGMHVRHKLLGYQCISPIHAPLPKAAAVEFACAFAVQTAITHTRSVEEKYRVHAVAAVIATVVYAGGSMTGAVFNPALAFSTQFPCSGNSFLEYCLVYWLGPLLGMMSSVLLFDKLVPLLSRKSPPLHLPLETKKRT
;
A
#
# COMPACT_ATOMS: atom_id res chain seq x y z
N MET A 1 -9.65 -5.93 24.90
CA MET A 1 -8.49 -5.22 24.31
C MET A 1 -7.27 -6.10 24.15
N THR A 2 -6.62 -6.61 25.22
CA THR A 2 -5.41 -7.47 25.07
C THR A 2 -5.69 -8.77 24.31
N ALA A 3 -6.82 -9.43 24.59
CA ALA A 3 -7.26 -10.61 23.88
C ALA A 3 -7.59 -10.32 22.39
N ASP A 4 -8.24 -9.19 22.10
CA ASP A 4 -8.56 -8.77 20.74
C ASP A 4 -7.29 -8.57 19.91
N VAL A 5 -6.29 -7.86 20.46
CA VAL A 5 -4.97 -7.68 19.83
C VAL A 5 -4.28 -9.02 19.58
N ALA A 6 -4.26 -9.92 20.57
CA ALA A 6 -3.62 -11.23 20.43
C ALA A 6 -4.28 -12.09 19.34
N VAL A 7 -5.61 -12.07 19.25
CA VAL A 7 -6.37 -12.77 18.21
C VAL A 7 -6.07 -12.17 16.84
N SER A 8 -6.11 -10.85 16.70
CA SER A 8 -5.79 -10.17 15.43
C SER A 8 -4.35 -10.45 14.98
N LEU A 9 -3.37 -10.42 15.89
CA LEU A 9 -1.98 -10.77 15.58
C LEU A 9 -1.84 -12.23 15.13
N SER A 10 -2.55 -13.15 15.79
CA SER A 10 -2.58 -14.57 15.41
C SER A 10 -3.21 -14.76 14.04
N LEU A 11 -4.29 -14.04 13.73
CA LEU A 11 -4.96 -14.07 12.44
C LEU A 11 -4.07 -13.49 11.33
N LEU A 12 -3.40 -12.35 11.57
CA LEU A 12 -2.42 -11.75 10.67
C LEU A 12 -1.29 -12.74 10.36
N ALA A 13 -0.70 -13.35 11.39
CA ALA A 13 0.34 -14.37 11.22
C ALA A 13 -0.16 -15.57 10.41
N GLY A 14 -1.38 -16.05 10.67
CA GLY A 14 -2.02 -17.14 9.92
C GLY A 14 -2.24 -16.80 8.45
N ILE A 15 -2.77 -15.60 8.15
CA ILE A 15 -2.97 -15.10 6.77
C ILE A 15 -1.62 -15.02 6.05
N VAL A 16 -0.60 -14.44 6.68
CA VAL A 16 0.75 -14.31 6.09
C VAL A 16 1.36 -15.69 5.84
N GLY A 17 1.32 -16.59 6.82
CA GLY A 17 1.86 -17.94 6.71
C GLY A 17 1.19 -18.77 5.61
N LEU A 18 -0.15 -18.75 5.55
CA LEU A 18 -0.90 -19.44 4.51
C LEU A 18 -0.64 -18.85 3.12
N SER A 19 -0.54 -17.53 3.01
CA SER A 19 -0.20 -16.84 1.76
C SER A 19 1.22 -17.19 1.30
N ASP A 20 2.18 -17.29 2.22
CA ASP A 20 3.55 -17.69 1.91
C ASP A 20 3.63 -19.14 1.42
N ALA A 21 2.99 -20.07 2.14
CA ALA A 21 2.89 -21.46 1.72
C ALA A 21 2.24 -21.58 0.32
N THR A 22 1.16 -20.83 0.08
CA THR A 22 0.46 -20.81 -1.21
C THR A 22 1.37 -20.27 -2.32
N ARG A 23 2.09 -19.16 -2.10
CA ARG A 23 3.07 -18.64 -3.08
C ARG A 23 4.16 -19.65 -3.38
N ARG A 24 4.71 -20.34 -2.37
CA ARG A 24 5.74 -21.38 -2.58
C ARG A 24 5.23 -22.54 -3.42
N VAL A 25 4.02 -23.01 -3.13
CA VAL A 25 3.38 -24.08 -3.91
C VAL A 25 3.16 -23.61 -5.35
N LEU A 26 2.53 -22.45 -5.55
CA LEU A 26 2.20 -21.93 -6.88
C LEU A 26 3.45 -21.63 -7.72
N THR A 27 4.51 -21.09 -7.10
CA THR A 27 5.78 -20.83 -7.80
C THR A 27 6.45 -22.13 -8.24
N LYS A 28 6.36 -23.19 -7.43
CA LYS A 28 6.87 -24.52 -7.79
C LYS A 28 6.03 -25.18 -8.88
N THR A 29 4.71 -25.16 -8.77
CA THR A 29 3.79 -25.84 -9.71
C THR A 29 3.73 -25.13 -11.06
N LEU A 30 3.90 -23.81 -11.08
CA LEU A 30 3.92 -22.98 -12.30
C LEU A 30 5.35 -22.64 -12.74
N ALA A 31 6.35 -23.41 -12.26
CA ALA A 31 7.74 -23.19 -12.62
C ALA A 31 7.91 -23.21 -14.15
N GLY A 32 8.60 -22.20 -14.70
CA GLY A 32 8.79 -22.02 -16.14
C GLY A 32 7.62 -21.35 -16.88
N SER A 33 6.45 -21.16 -16.24
CA SER A 33 5.33 -20.43 -16.83
C SER A 33 5.35 -18.95 -16.43
N ARG A 34 5.01 -18.08 -17.40
CA ARG A 34 4.77 -16.64 -17.13
C ARG A 34 3.59 -16.40 -16.17
N LEU A 35 2.78 -17.43 -15.88
CA LEU A 35 1.65 -17.38 -14.96
C LEU A 35 2.06 -17.28 -13.48
N SER A 36 3.26 -17.77 -13.11
CA SER A 36 3.74 -17.71 -11.72
C SER A 36 3.73 -16.29 -11.17
N VAL A 37 4.09 -15.30 -11.98
CA VAL A 37 4.11 -13.89 -11.61
C VAL A 37 2.72 -13.36 -11.24
N TYR A 38 1.69 -13.73 -12.01
CA TYR A 38 0.31 -13.30 -11.76
C TYR A 38 -0.29 -14.01 -10.55
N ALA A 39 0.07 -15.28 -10.33
CA ALA A 39 -0.31 -16.04 -9.15
C ALA A 39 0.29 -15.41 -7.87
N VAL A 40 1.58 -15.05 -7.90
CA VAL A 40 2.25 -14.36 -6.78
C VAL A 40 1.61 -12.99 -6.54
N GLU A 41 1.30 -12.23 -7.58
CA GLU A 41 0.59 -10.96 -7.48
C GLU A 41 -0.78 -11.11 -6.77
N LEU A 42 -1.60 -12.07 -7.23
CA LEU A 42 -2.92 -12.36 -6.66
C LEU A 42 -2.83 -12.68 -5.16
N VAL A 43 -1.95 -13.62 -4.77
CA VAL A 43 -1.83 -14.06 -3.38
C VAL A 43 -1.26 -12.96 -2.47
N SER A 44 -0.28 -12.21 -2.95
CA SER A 44 0.30 -11.09 -2.19
C SER A 44 -0.69 -9.95 -1.97
N THR A 45 -1.48 -9.57 -2.99
CA THR A 45 -2.53 -8.56 -2.80
C THR A 45 -3.67 -9.07 -1.92
N PHE A 46 -3.99 -10.37 -1.97
CA PHE A 46 -4.98 -10.95 -1.07
C PHE A 46 -4.52 -10.88 0.39
N GLN A 47 -3.27 -11.27 0.65
CA GLN A 47 -2.63 -11.12 1.97
C GLN A 47 -2.70 -9.66 2.45
N LEU A 48 -2.33 -8.70 1.59
CA LEU A 48 -2.40 -7.27 1.90
C LEU A 48 -3.80 -6.87 2.36
N CYS A 49 -4.81 -7.15 1.52
CA CYS A 49 -6.18 -6.72 1.78
C CYS A 49 -6.74 -7.35 3.06
N CYS A 50 -6.57 -8.66 3.24
CA CYS A 50 -7.04 -9.36 4.44
C CYS A 50 -6.37 -8.82 5.72
N CYS A 51 -5.06 -8.57 5.68
CA CYS A 51 -4.34 -8.01 6.83
C CYS A 51 -4.81 -6.58 7.13
N THR A 52 -5.00 -5.74 6.11
CA THR A 52 -5.51 -4.38 6.29
C THR A 52 -6.94 -4.36 6.82
N HIS A 53 -7.81 -5.27 6.35
CA HIS A 53 -9.16 -5.42 6.91
C HIS A 53 -9.13 -5.72 8.41
N GLU A 54 -8.29 -6.67 8.83
CA GLU A 54 -8.17 -7.02 10.25
C GLU A 54 -7.61 -5.87 11.09
N LEU A 55 -6.59 -5.17 10.60
CA LEU A 55 -6.02 -4.00 11.29
C LEU A 55 -7.01 -2.84 11.36
N LYS A 56 -7.78 -2.59 10.28
CA LYS A 56 -8.86 -1.60 10.27
C LYS A 56 -9.91 -1.95 11.32
N LEU A 57 -10.35 -3.20 11.37
CA LEU A 57 -11.32 -3.66 12.36
C LEU A 57 -10.78 -3.52 13.79
N LEU A 58 -9.53 -3.88 14.03
CA LEU A 58 -8.88 -3.74 15.34
C LEU A 58 -8.78 -2.27 15.78
N SER A 59 -8.52 -1.36 14.85
CA SER A 59 -8.48 0.08 15.12
C SER A 59 -9.87 0.65 15.40
N GLU A 60 -10.84 0.41 14.49
CA GLU A 60 -12.15 1.07 14.53
C GLU A 60 -13.10 0.44 15.55
N VAL A 61 -13.15 -0.89 15.61
CA VAL A 61 -14.02 -1.63 16.52
C VAL A 61 -13.27 -2.02 17.77
N GLY A 62 -12.05 -2.58 17.63
CA GLY A 62 -11.22 -2.96 18.78
C GLY A 62 -10.81 -1.77 19.66
N GLY A 63 -10.75 -0.56 19.09
CA GLY A 63 -10.51 0.68 19.84
C GLY A 63 -9.10 0.79 20.41
N ILE A 64 -8.11 0.22 19.72
CA ILE A 64 -6.71 0.29 20.16
C ILE A 64 -6.17 1.72 20.10
N GLU A 65 -5.20 2.03 20.95
CA GLU A 65 -4.54 3.34 20.95
C GLU A 65 -3.93 3.66 19.56
N PRO A 66 -4.04 4.90 19.05
CA PRO A 66 -3.47 5.28 17.76
C PRO A 66 -1.98 4.94 17.60
N ARG A 67 -1.19 5.06 18.67
CA ARG A 67 0.24 4.69 18.65
C ARG A 67 0.45 3.20 18.37
N LEU A 68 -0.39 2.35 18.96
CA LEU A 68 -0.36 0.92 18.71
C LEU A 68 -0.82 0.61 17.28
N ALA A 69 -1.89 1.25 16.80
CA ALA A 69 -2.36 1.08 15.42
C ALA A 69 -1.28 1.46 14.39
N LEU A 70 -0.55 2.55 14.60
CA LEU A 70 0.57 2.96 13.75
C LEU A 70 1.74 1.98 13.82
N THR A 71 2.06 1.48 15.02
CA THR A 71 3.10 0.46 15.19
C THR A 71 2.74 -0.82 14.43
N LEU A 72 1.50 -1.27 14.52
CA LEU A 72 1.02 -2.44 13.78
C LEU A 72 0.99 -2.19 12.27
N THR A 73 0.65 -0.99 11.83
CA THR A 73 0.70 -0.59 10.41
C THR A 73 2.12 -0.63 9.86
N TYR A 74 3.10 -0.13 10.63
CA TYR A 74 4.51 -0.23 10.29
C TYR A 74 4.96 -1.70 10.18
N LEU A 75 4.68 -2.50 11.21
CA LEU A 75 5.07 -3.92 11.25
C LEU A 75 4.44 -4.72 10.11
N ALA A 76 3.14 -4.52 9.85
CA ALA A 76 2.46 -5.17 8.73
C ALA A 76 3.05 -4.74 7.39
N SER A 77 3.36 -3.44 7.21
CA SER A 77 4.02 -2.94 5.99
C SER A 77 5.39 -3.60 5.77
N VAL A 78 6.19 -3.79 6.82
CA VAL A 78 7.45 -4.53 6.76
C VAL A 78 7.21 -5.98 6.34
N VAL A 79 6.28 -6.67 7.01
CA VAL A 79 5.94 -8.08 6.70
C VAL A 79 5.50 -8.23 5.26
N HIS A 80 4.64 -7.34 4.76
CA HIS A 80 4.21 -7.34 3.36
C HIS A 80 5.41 -7.14 2.41
N GLY A 81 6.25 -6.13 2.67
CA GLY A 81 7.45 -5.88 1.86
C GLY A 81 8.40 -7.07 1.79
N LEU A 82 8.58 -7.82 2.90
CA LEU A 82 9.45 -8.98 2.95
C LEU A 82 8.83 -10.26 2.36
N THR A 83 7.50 -10.38 2.32
CA THR A 83 6.81 -11.62 1.93
C THR A 83 6.26 -11.61 0.50
N PHE A 84 6.11 -10.43 -0.12
CA PHE A 84 5.46 -10.29 -1.43
C PHE A 84 6.19 -10.97 -2.59
N SER A 85 7.46 -11.36 -2.42
CA SER A 85 8.18 -12.21 -3.37
C SER A 85 8.15 -11.67 -4.82
N GLY A 86 8.27 -10.35 -4.99
CA GLY A 86 8.24 -9.68 -6.31
C GLY A 86 6.86 -9.26 -6.83
N ALA A 87 5.79 -9.47 -6.05
CA ALA A 87 4.50 -8.81 -6.30
C ALA A 87 4.60 -7.31 -6.06
N ILE A 88 3.81 -6.53 -6.80
CA ILE A 88 3.76 -5.06 -6.67
C ILE A 88 2.67 -4.66 -5.65
N GLY A 89 1.53 -5.34 -5.66
CA GLY A 89 0.45 -5.14 -4.71
C GLY A 89 -0.34 -3.83 -4.85
N ASN A 90 -0.01 -2.99 -5.83
CA ASN A 90 -0.60 -1.66 -6.02
C ASN A 90 -0.73 -1.33 -7.53
N PRO A 91 -1.94 -0.97 -8.01
CA PRO A 91 -2.13 -0.56 -9.41
C PRO A 91 -1.25 0.63 -9.84
N SER A 92 -1.06 1.61 -8.96
CA SER A 92 -0.19 2.76 -9.23
C SER A 92 1.26 2.31 -9.46
N GLY A 93 1.76 1.38 -8.64
CA GLY A 93 3.10 0.81 -8.82
C GLY A 93 3.24 -0.02 -10.10
N ALA A 94 2.18 -0.73 -10.52
CA ALA A 94 2.20 -1.52 -11.75
C ALA A 94 2.29 -0.62 -12.99
N LEU A 95 1.59 0.52 -12.97
CA LEU A 95 1.68 1.54 -14.02
C LEU A 95 3.05 2.22 -14.02
N GLU A 96 3.63 2.50 -12.86
CA GLU A 96 4.98 3.05 -12.75
C GLU A 96 6.03 2.10 -13.37
N HIS A 97 5.96 0.81 -13.05
CA HIS A 97 6.85 -0.19 -13.64
C HIS A 97 6.69 -0.27 -15.17
N ALA A 98 5.49 -0.09 -15.69
CA ALA A 98 5.25 -0.02 -17.13
C ALA A 98 5.82 1.26 -17.75
N TYR A 99 5.68 2.41 -17.08
CA TYR A 99 6.25 3.69 -17.52
C TYR A 99 7.78 3.64 -17.62
N HIS A 100 8.45 2.98 -16.67
CA HIS A 100 9.90 2.72 -16.72
C HIS A 100 10.31 1.55 -17.62
N ALA A 101 9.39 0.98 -18.40
CA ALA A 101 9.61 -0.19 -19.26
C ALA A 101 10.21 -1.42 -18.53
N ARG A 102 10.04 -1.51 -17.21
CA ARG A 102 10.49 -2.68 -16.40
C ARG A 102 9.60 -3.89 -16.62
N ILE A 103 8.34 -3.64 -16.94
CA ILE A 103 7.37 -4.64 -17.39
C ILE A 103 6.64 -4.09 -18.62
N SER A 104 6.14 -4.97 -19.49
CA SER A 104 5.29 -4.54 -20.60
C SER A 104 3.93 -4.04 -20.10
N GLY A 105 3.29 -3.15 -20.87
CA GLY A 105 1.93 -2.66 -20.54
C GLY A 105 0.91 -3.79 -20.36
N GLY A 106 0.97 -4.82 -21.21
CA GLY A 106 0.10 -6.00 -21.06
C GLY A 106 0.38 -6.82 -19.80
N CYS A 107 1.63 -6.86 -19.32
CA CYS A 107 1.97 -7.48 -18.03
C CYS A 107 1.39 -6.65 -16.86
N ALA A 108 1.53 -5.33 -16.93
CA ALA A 108 0.97 -4.42 -15.92
C ALA A 108 -0.55 -4.56 -15.80
N LEU A 109 -1.28 -4.54 -16.93
CA LEU A 109 -2.74 -4.70 -16.93
C LEU A 109 -3.19 -6.02 -16.32
N ARG A 110 -2.51 -7.13 -16.61
CA ARG A 110 -2.83 -8.43 -16.00
C ARG A 110 -2.53 -8.45 -14.50
N ARG A 111 -1.43 -7.83 -14.05
CA ARG A 111 -1.16 -7.68 -12.61
C ARG A 111 -2.22 -6.84 -11.92
N ILE A 112 -2.65 -5.73 -12.54
CA ILE A 112 -3.75 -4.89 -12.02
C ILE A 112 -5.05 -5.69 -11.90
N ALA A 113 -5.38 -6.50 -12.92
CA ALA A 113 -6.54 -7.40 -12.85
C ALA A 113 -6.42 -8.40 -11.69
N CYS A 114 -5.25 -8.99 -11.47
CA CYS A 114 -5.00 -9.85 -10.30
C CYS A 114 -5.15 -9.08 -8.99
N GLN A 115 -4.66 -7.85 -8.89
CA GLN A 115 -4.77 -7.03 -7.68
C GLN A 115 -6.24 -6.74 -7.33
N PHE A 116 -7.08 -6.39 -8.31
CA PHE A 116 -8.51 -6.17 -8.08
C PHE A 116 -9.27 -7.48 -7.80
N ALA A 117 -8.92 -8.58 -8.47
CA ALA A 117 -9.50 -9.90 -8.19
C ALA A 117 -9.18 -10.34 -6.74
N ALA A 118 -7.94 -10.14 -6.29
CA ALA A 118 -7.53 -10.40 -4.92
C ALA A 118 -8.25 -9.50 -3.92
N ALA A 119 -8.41 -8.21 -4.22
CA ALA A 119 -9.16 -7.25 -3.41
C ALA A 119 -10.63 -7.65 -3.25
N ALA A 120 -11.28 -8.11 -4.32
CA ALA A 120 -12.65 -8.64 -4.30
C ALA A 120 -12.73 -9.94 -3.48
N ALA A 121 -11.79 -10.86 -3.68
CA ALA A 121 -11.72 -12.10 -2.92
C ALA A 121 -11.53 -11.85 -1.42
N ALA A 122 -10.66 -10.92 -1.05
CA ALA A 122 -10.45 -10.53 0.35
C ALA A 122 -11.73 -9.95 0.96
N ARG A 123 -12.43 -9.05 0.25
CA ARG A 123 -13.72 -8.49 0.68
C ARG A 123 -14.77 -9.57 0.94
N ALA A 124 -14.78 -10.66 0.16
CA ALA A 124 -15.69 -11.78 0.36
C ALA A 124 -15.24 -12.71 1.50
N ALA A 125 -13.93 -12.89 1.69
CA ALA A 125 -13.37 -13.82 2.66
C ALA A 125 -13.40 -13.29 4.10
N VAL A 126 -13.11 -12.00 4.32
CA VAL A 126 -12.96 -11.46 5.68
C VAL A 126 -14.24 -11.53 6.54
N PRO A 127 -15.46 -11.30 6.02
CA PRO A 127 -16.67 -11.48 6.84
C PRO A 127 -16.91 -12.94 7.23
N VAL A 128 -16.46 -13.91 6.41
CA VAL A 128 -16.53 -15.34 6.75
C VAL A 128 -15.60 -15.66 7.91
N ILE A 129 -14.37 -15.13 7.87
CA ILE A 129 -13.38 -15.30 8.94
C ILE A 129 -13.89 -14.67 10.24
N TRP A 130 -14.33 -13.41 10.19
CA TRP A 130 -14.89 -12.70 11.34
C TRP A 130 -16.15 -13.38 11.87
N GLY A 131 -16.93 -14.03 11.01
CA GLY A 131 -18.14 -14.78 11.36
C GLY A 131 -17.92 -15.93 12.33
N ILE A 132 -16.69 -16.44 12.43
CA ILE A 132 -16.25 -17.45 13.40
C ILE A 132 -16.30 -16.89 14.83
N GLY A 133 -16.15 -15.58 15.02
CA GLY A 133 -16.28 -14.93 16.33
C GLY A 133 -15.10 -15.17 17.26
N LEU A 134 -13.87 -15.22 16.73
CA LEU A 134 -12.65 -15.53 17.50
C LEU A 134 -12.32 -14.53 18.63
N SER A 135 -12.95 -13.35 18.62
CA SER A 135 -12.77 -12.31 19.65
C SER A 135 -14.05 -11.48 19.84
N GLY A 136 -14.09 -10.68 20.91
CA GLY A 136 -15.25 -9.82 21.20
C GLY A 136 -15.50 -8.78 20.09
N MET A 137 -14.43 -8.25 19.48
CA MET A 137 -14.56 -7.36 18.32
C MET A 137 -15.16 -8.06 17.09
N HIS A 138 -14.81 -9.32 16.82
CA HIS A 138 -15.41 -10.10 15.72
C HIS A 138 -16.91 -10.33 15.95
N VAL A 139 -17.29 -10.74 17.16
CA VAL A 139 -18.70 -10.93 17.53
C VAL A 139 -19.48 -9.63 17.40
N ARG A 140 -18.94 -8.52 17.91
CA ARG A 140 -19.59 -7.21 17.80
C ARG A 140 -19.74 -6.74 16.35
N HIS A 141 -18.71 -6.92 15.52
CA HIS A 141 -18.78 -6.52 14.12
C HIS A 141 -19.79 -7.37 13.32
N LYS A 142 -19.88 -8.67 13.63
CA LYS A 142 -20.92 -9.57 13.12
C LYS A 142 -22.32 -9.11 13.52
N LEU A 143 -22.54 -8.72 14.78
CA LEU A 143 -23.82 -8.20 15.26
C LEU A 143 -24.22 -6.89 14.56
N LEU A 144 -23.26 -6.08 14.16
CA LEU A 144 -23.47 -4.87 13.35
C LEU A 144 -23.58 -5.17 11.84
N GLY A 145 -23.67 -6.44 11.43
CA GLY A 145 -23.84 -6.83 10.04
C GLY A 145 -22.63 -6.52 9.14
N TYR A 146 -21.43 -6.44 9.72
CA TYR A 146 -20.19 -6.08 9.02
C TYR A 146 -20.23 -4.71 8.33
N GLN A 147 -21.07 -3.80 8.81
CA GLN A 147 -21.17 -2.45 8.27
C GLN A 147 -19.92 -1.62 8.60
N CYS A 148 -19.54 -0.75 7.67
CA CYS A 148 -18.49 0.24 7.85
C CYS A 148 -18.91 1.59 7.27
N ILE A 149 -18.32 2.65 7.79
CA ILE A 149 -18.56 4.03 7.38
C ILE A 149 -17.31 4.54 6.65
N SER A 150 -17.52 5.33 5.61
CA SER A 150 -16.46 6.01 4.86
C SER A 150 -15.58 6.84 5.81
N PRO A 151 -14.25 6.69 5.76
CA PRO A 151 -13.35 7.54 6.55
C PRO A 151 -13.18 8.94 5.93
N ILE A 152 -13.84 9.23 4.80
CA ILE A 152 -13.80 10.54 4.16
C ILE A 152 -14.61 11.54 4.99
N HIS A 153 -13.92 12.26 5.87
CA HIS A 153 -14.51 13.30 6.73
C HIS A 153 -14.23 14.72 6.23
N ALA A 154 -13.68 14.87 5.03
CA ALA A 154 -13.26 16.14 4.43
C ALA A 154 -13.91 16.37 3.05
N PRO A 155 -13.97 17.62 2.56
CA PRO A 155 -14.40 17.88 1.18
C PRO A 155 -13.60 17.06 0.18
N LEU A 156 -14.27 16.53 -0.85
CA LEU A 156 -13.67 15.59 -1.81
C LEU A 156 -12.33 16.04 -2.40
N PRO A 157 -12.13 17.32 -2.81
CA PRO A 157 -10.83 17.76 -3.32
C PRO A 157 -9.72 17.67 -2.26
N LYS A 158 -10.04 17.96 -0.99
CA LYS A 158 -9.10 17.85 0.12
C LYS A 158 -8.76 16.38 0.39
N ALA A 159 -9.75 15.48 0.37
CA ALA A 159 -9.54 14.05 0.52
C ALA A 159 -8.67 13.47 -0.63
N ALA A 160 -8.97 13.83 -1.88
CA ALA A 160 -8.17 13.45 -3.03
C ALA A 160 -6.73 13.99 -2.95
N ALA A 161 -6.53 15.22 -2.44
CA ALA A 161 -5.21 15.79 -2.21
C ALA A 161 -4.41 15.06 -1.13
N VAL A 162 -5.06 14.55 -0.07
CA VAL A 162 -4.41 13.71 0.95
C VAL A 162 -3.93 12.40 0.32
N GLU A 163 -4.78 11.70 -0.41
CA GLU A 163 -4.43 10.44 -1.08
C GLU A 163 -3.34 10.64 -2.15
N PHE A 164 -3.39 11.75 -2.89
CA PHE A 164 -2.32 12.20 -3.77
C PHE A 164 -1.00 12.37 -3.01
N ALA A 165 -0.99 13.11 -1.91
CA ALA A 165 0.22 13.40 -1.15
C ALA A 165 0.81 12.13 -0.53
N CYS A 166 -0.04 11.22 -0.04
CA CYS A 166 0.38 9.92 0.48
C CYS A 166 1.05 9.09 -0.62
N ALA A 167 0.41 8.95 -1.79
CA ALA A 167 0.97 8.20 -2.91
C ALA A 167 2.27 8.82 -3.44
N PHE A 168 2.32 10.15 -3.52
CA PHE A 168 3.53 10.89 -3.91
C PHE A 168 4.69 10.59 -2.94
N ALA A 169 4.46 10.69 -1.63
CA ALA A 169 5.49 10.47 -0.62
C ALA A 169 6.00 9.01 -0.63
N VAL A 170 5.08 8.04 -0.69
CA VAL A 170 5.44 6.62 -0.75
C VAL A 170 6.18 6.29 -2.05
N GLN A 171 5.71 6.78 -3.20
CA GLN A 171 6.41 6.59 -4.48
C GLN A 171 7.81 7.21 -4.46
N THR A 172 7.95 8.40 -3.89
CA THR A 172 9.24 9.09 -3.75
C THR A 172 10.20 8.26 -2.90
N ALA A 173 9.73 7.75 -1.76
CA ALA A 173 10.51 6.86 -0.90
C ALA A 173 10.94 5.60 -1.66
N ILE A 174 10.03 4.95 -2.39
CA ILE A 174 10.33 3.78 -3.22
C ILE A 174 11.41 4.12 -4.25
N THR A 175 11.28 5.24 -4.98
CA THR A 175 12.23 5.66 -6.03
C THR A 175 13.63 5.92 -5.47
N HIS A 176 13.75 6.63 -4.36
CA HIS A 176 15.06 6.99 -3.79
C HIS A 176 15.74 5.87 -3.01
N THR A 177 15.00 4.84 -2.62
CA THR A 177 15.56 3.69 -1.88
C THR A 177 15.83 2.48 -2.79
N ARG A 178 15.72 2.63 -4.12
CA ARG A 178 15.94 1.52 -5.08
C ARG A 178 17.34 0.93 -5.06
N SER A 179 18.35 1.76 -4.83
CA SER A 179 19.76 1.35 -4.75
C SER A 179 20.15 0.77 -3.39
N VAL A 180 19.27 0.90 -2.38
CA VAL A 180 19.49 0.38 -1.03
C VAL A 180 19.13 -1.10 -0.98
N GLU A 181 19.87 -1.88 -0.20
CA GLU A 181 19.54 -3.30 0.04
C GLU A 181 18.09 -3.46 0.51
N GLU A 182 17.43 -4.51 0.03
CA GLU A 182 16.01 -4.76 0.28
C GLU A 182 15.65 -4.76 1.77
N LYS A 183 16.51 -5.35 2.61
CA LYS A 183 16.32 -5.42 4.06
C LYS A 183 16.16 -4.04 4.70
N TYR A 184 16.85 -3.00 4.22
CA TYR A 184 16.72 -1.64 4.73
C TYR A 184 15.64 -0.85 3.99
N ARG A 185 15.55 -1.05 2.66
CA ARG A 185 14.54 -0.41 1.80
C ARG A 185 13.13 -0.64 2.32
N VAL A 186 12.81 -1.88 2.71
CA VAL A 186 11.48 -2.23 3.23
C VAL A 186 11.14 -1.43 4.48
N HIS A 187 12.08 -1.29 5.42
CA HIS A 187 11.86 -0.48 6.63
C HIS A 187 11.70 1.01 6.32
N ALA A 188 12.47 1.55 5.37
CA ALA A 188 12.34 2.95 4.96
C ALA A 188 10.96 3.24 4.36
N VAL A 189 10.49 2.38 3.45
CA VAL A 189 9.15 2.52 2.84
C VAL A 189 8.05 2.32 3.89
N ALA A 190 8.18 1.33 4.78
CA ALA A 190 7.22 1.10 5.86
C ALA A 190 7.13 2.29 6.84
N ALA A 191 8.26 2.95 7.15
CA ALA A 191 8.28 4.14 7.99
C ALA A 191 7.56 5.32 7.31
N VAL A 192 7.73 5.49 6.00
CA VAL A 192 6.99 6.52 5.23
C VAL A 192 5.50 6.19 5.21
N ILE A 193 5.12 4.92 4.98
CA ILE A 193 3.73 4.47 5.06
C ILE A 193 3.12 4.81 6.43
N ALA A 194 3.78 4.44 7.53
CA ALA A 194 3.28 4.76 8.88
C ALA A 194 3.17 6.28 9.11
N THR A 195 4.11 7.07 8.60
CA THR A 195 4.08 8.53 8.68
C THR A 195 2.90 9.13 7.92
N VAL A 196 2.64 8.68 6.68
CA VAL A 196 1.50 9.20 5.91
C VAL A 196 0.16 8.74 6.47
N VAL A 197 0.11 7.54 7.07
CA VAL A 197 -1.07 7.07 7.82
C VAL A 197 -1.31 7.91 9.07
N TYR A 198 -0.26 8.28 9.80
CA TYR A 198 -0.37 9.23 10.91
C TYR A 198 -0.90 10.60 10.45
N ALA A 199 -0.40 11.11 9.32
CA ALA A 199 -0.73 12.45 8.83
C ALA A 199 -2.13 12.54 8.17
N GLY A 200 -2.53 11.52 7.42
CA GLY A 200 -3.75 11.54 6.58
C GLY A 200 -4.81 10.51 6.98
N GLY A 201 -4.51 9.57 7.89
CA GLY A 201 -5.38 8.45 8.21
C GLY A 201 -6.74 8.86 8.75
N SER A 202 -6.81 9.92 9.56
CA SER A 202 -8.08 10.45 10.09
C SER A 202 -8.98 11.12 9.04
N MET A 203 -8.45 11.42 7.85
CA MET A 203 -9.19 12.12 6.79
C MET A 203 -9.65 11.20 5.66
N THR A 204 -8.90 10.14 5.36
CA THR A 204 -9.19 9.23 4.23
C THR A 204 -8.86 7.77 4.54
N GLY A 205 -8.30 7.46 5.72
CA GLY A 205 -7.66 6.17 5.98
C GLY A 205 -6.26 6.03 5.37
N ALA A 206 -5.77 7.03 4.61
CA ALA A 206 -4.47 7.07 3.95
C ALA A 206 -4.12 5.75 3.25
N VAL A 207 -4.86 5.41 2.18
CA VAL A 207 -4.79 4.08 1.56
C VAL A 207 -3.79 4.03 0.40
N PHE A 208 -3.72 5.09 -0.41
CA PHE A 208 -2.80 5.37 -1.52
C PHE A 208 -2.56 4.20 -2.50
N ASN A 209 -3.51 3.26 -2.53
CA ASN A 209 -3.47 2.04 -3.31
C ASN A 209 -4.88 1.73 -3.83
N PRO A 210 -5.13 1.90 -5.15
CA PRO A 210 -6.46 1.72 -5.72
C PRO A 210 -7.11 0.36 -5.48
N ALA A 211 -6.33 -0.74 -5.50
CA ALA A 211 -6.86 -2.08 -5.27
C ALA A 211 -7.18 -2.31 -3.79
N LEU A 212 -6.30 -1.84 -2.89
CA LEU A 212 -6.54 -1.93 -1.45
C LEU A 212 -7.78 -1.12 -1.04
N ALA A 213 -7.91 0.11 -1.56
CA ALA A 213 -9.07 0.96 -1.29
C ALA A 213 -10.37 0.36 -1.81
N PHE A 214 -10.33 -0.28 -2.99
CA PHE A 214 -11.47 -1.02 -3.51
C PHE A 214 -11.90 -2.17 -2.58
N SER A 215 -10.95 -2.82 -1.89
CA SER A 215 -11.28 -3.84 -0.91
C SER A 215 -11.85 -3.26 0.39
N THR A 216 -11.24 -2.20 0.93
CA THR A 216 -11.46 -1.77 2.33
C THR A 216 -12.38 -0.56 2.50
N GLN A 217 -12.53 0.29 1.48
CA GLN A 217 -13.27 1.56 1.57
C GLN A 217 -14.55 1.57 0.72
N PHE A 218 -14.49 1.06 -0.51
CA PHE A 218 -15.65 1.03 -1.42
C PHE A 218 -16.88 0.25 -0.90
N PRO A 219 -16.75 -0.74 0.01
CA PRO A 219 -17.93 -1.35 0.65
C PRO A 219 -18.63 -0.46 1.66
N CYS A 220 -17.97 0.60 2.17
CA CYS A 220 -18.47 1.41 3.27
C CYS A 220 -19.50 2.44 2.80
N SER A 221 -20.46 2.75 3.68
CA SER A 221 -21.48 3.76 3.43
C SER A 221 -20.93 5.17 3.64
N GLY A 222 -21.48 6.16 2.95
CA GLY A 222 -21.17 7.59 3.16
C GLY A 222 -20.73 8.34 1.90
N ASN A 223 -20.20 7.62 0.89
CA ASN A 223 -19.82 8.21 -0.39
C ASN A 223 -20.26 7.33 -1.57
N SER A 224 -20.45 7.96 -2.72
CA SER A 224 -20.75 7.25 -3.96
C SER A 224 -19.52 6.58 -4.56
N PHE A 225 -19.74 5.64 -5.49
CA PHE A 225 -18.64 4.98 -6.21
C PHE A 225 -17.72 5.98 -6.94
N LEU A 226 -18.28 7.02 -7.56
CA LEU A 226 -17.49 8.02 -8.29
C LEU A 226 -16.66 8.90 -7.36
N GLU A 227 -17.19 9.23 -6.18
CA GLU A 227 -16.45 9.96 -5.14
C GLU A 227 -15.26 9.13 -4.64
N TYR A 228 -15.46 7.83 -4.42
CA TYR A 228 -14.36 6.93 -4.07
C TYR A 228 -13.34 6.79 -5.20
N CYS A 229 -13.76 6.72 -6.47
CA CYS A 229 -12.83 6.72 -7.60
C CYS A 229 -12.00 8.02 -7.67
N LEU A 230 -12.61 9.18 -7.40
CA LEU A 230 -11.91 10.46 -7.35
C LEU A 230 -10.82 10.44 -6.26
N VAL A 231 -11.18 10.03 -5.05
CA VAL A 231 -10.29 10.10 -3.88
C VAL A 231 -9.23 9.00 -3.92
N TYR A 232 -9.63 7.74 -4.13
CA TYR A 232 -8.75 6.58 -3.95
C TYR A 232 -8.15 6.02 -5.23
N TRP A 233 -8.65 6.39 -6.41
CA TRP A 233 -8.05 5.97 -7.68
C TRP A 233 -7.33 7.14 -8.35
N LEU A 234 -8.03 8.23 -8.65
CA LEU A 234 -7.42 9.37 -9.35
C LEU A 234 -6.33 10.05 -8.49
N GLY A 235 -6.61 10.32 -7.22
CA GLY A 235 -5.63 10.90 -6.28
C GLY A 235 -4.30 10.13 -6.26
N PRO A 236 -4.28 8.82 -5.91
CA PRO A 236 -3.06 8.03 -5.87
C PRO A 236 -2.34 7.88 -7.21
N LEU A 237 -3.09 7.78 -8.32
CA LEU A 237 -2.49 7.72 -9.65
C LEU A 237 -1.75 9.01 -9.99
N LEU A 238 -2.39 10.17 -9.75
CA LEU A 238 -1.76 11.46 -9.96
C LEU A 238 -0.56 11.66 -9.03
N GLY A 239 -0.67 11.28 -7.75
CA GLY A 239 0.43 11.42 -6.78
C GLY A 239 1.67 10.62 -7.18
N MET A 240 1.47 9.36 -7.58
CA MET A 240 2.53 8.52 -8.10
C MET A 240 3.16 9.13 -9.37
N MET A 241 2.34 9.51 -10.35
CA MET A 241 2.86 10.08 -11.61
C MET A 241 3.62 11.40 -11.38
N SER A 242 3.14 12.26 -10.48
CA SER A 242 3.82 13.50 -10.12
C SER A 242 5.20 13.24 -9.49
N SER A 243 5.33 12.23 -8.63
CA SER A 243 6.63 11.82 -8.07
C SER A 243 7.57 11.37 -9.18
N VAL A 244 7.12 10.46 -10.05
CA VAL A 244 7.91 9.93 -11.16
C VAL A 244 8.39 11.04 -12.09
N LEU A 245 7.48 11.91 -12.55
CA LEU A 245 7.83 13.00 -13.48
C LEU A 245 8.78 14.04 -12.85
N LEU A 246 8.61 14.34 -11.56
CA LEU A 246 9.48 15.25 -10.84
C LEU A 246 10.93 14.74 -10.84
N PHE A 247 11.14 13.49 -10.44
CA PHE A 247 12.49 12.94 -10.27
C PHE A 247 13.13 12.45 -11.58
N ASP A 248 12.35 12.00 -12.56
CA ASP A 248 12.90 11.52 -13.83
C ASP A 248 13.18 12.63 -14.82
N LYS A 249 12.38 13.71 -14.80
CA LYS A 249 12.44 14.78 -15.82
C LYS A 249 12.89 16.09 -15.22
N LEU A 250 12.17 16.60 -14.22
CA LEU A 250 12.39 17.96 -13.74
C LEU A 250 13.72 18.12 -12.99
N VAL A 251 14.04 17.23 -12.05
CA VAL A 251 15.30 17.32 -11.28
C VAL A 251 16.55 17.22 -12.18
N PRO A 252 16.65 16.28 -13.14
CA PRO A 252 17.78 16.26 -14.08
C PRO A 252 17.86 17.50 -14.98
N LEU A 253 16.72 18.02 -15.45
CA LEU A 253 16.69 19.24 -16.26
C LEU A 253 17.18 20.47 -15.49
N LEU A 254 16.80 20.60 -14.22
CA LEU A 254 17.26 21.69 -13.34
C LEU A 254 18.75 21.54 -13.01
N SER A 255 19.21 20.31 -12.76
CA SER A 255 20.62 20.03 -12.47
C SER A 255 21.53 20.33 -13.66
N ARG A 256 21.09 20.04 -14.89
CA ARG A 256 21.83 20.33 -16.12
C ARG A 256 21.94 21.84 -16.43
N LYS A 257 21.02 22.66 -15.93
CA LYS A 257 21.01 24.12 -16.13
C LYS A 257 21.91 24.88 -15.15
N SER A 258 22.43 24.24 -14.11
CA SER A 258 23.36 24.87 -13.16
C SER A 258 24.79 24.81 -13.73
N PRO A 259 25.42 25.94 -14.11
CA PRO A 259 26.81 25.91 -14.56
C PRO A 259 27.73 25.49 -13.40
N PRO A 260 28.83 24.75 -13.66
CA PRO A 260 29.81 24.46 -12.62
C PRO A 260 30.37 25.78 -12.09
N LEU A 261 30.30 25.98 -10.77
CA LEU A 261 31.04 27.04 -10.09
C LEU A 261 32.54 26.75 -10.28
N HIS A 262 33.14 27.31 -11.34
CA HIS A 262 34.58 27.41 -11.44
C HIS A 262 35.05 28.33 -10.31
N LEU A 263 35.60 27.73 -9.25
CA LEU A 263 36.43 28.44 -8.29
C LEU A 263 37.74 28.81 -9.02
N PRO A 264 38.12 30.10 -9.15
CA PRO A 264 39.44 30.44 -9.68
C PRO A 264 40.50 29.98 -8.68
N LEU A 265 41.28 28.98 -9.07
CA LEU A 265 42.60 28.75 -8.51
C LEU A 265 43.54 29.75 -9.19
N GLU A 266 44.32 30.50 -8.40
CA GLU A 266 45.55 31.27 -8.72
C GLU A 266 45.53 32.62 -7.95
N THR A 267 46.56 33.09 -7.26
CA THR A 267 47.94 32.60 -7.07
C THR A 267 48.50 33.25 -5.80
N LYS A 268 49.18 32.47 -4.96
CA LYS A 268 50.03 32.99 -3.87
C LYS A 268 51.32 33.51 -4.49
N LYS A 269 51.46 34.83 -4.71
CA LYS A 269 52.77 35.44 -4.95
C LYS A 269 53.48 35.70 -3.62
N ARG A 270 54.54 34.91 -3.39
CA ARG A 270 55.69 35.26 -2.54
C ARG A 270 56.55 36.30 -3.27
N THR A 271 57.25 37.10 -2.45
CA THR A 271 58.27 38.13 -2.73
C THR A 271 57.78 39.41 -3.38
#